data_AF-A0A7S4STX0-F1
#
_entry.id   AF-A0A7S4STX0-F1
#
_cell.length_a   1.000
_cell.length_b   1.000
_cell.length_c   1.000
_cell.angle_alpha   90.00
_cell.angle_beta   90.00
_cell.angle_gamma   90.00
#
_symmetry.space_group_name_H-M   'P 1'
#
loop_
_entity.id
_entity.type
_entity.pdbx_description
1 polymer ?
#
loop_
_entity_poly.entity_id
_entity_poly.type
_entity_poly.pdbx_seq_one_letter_code
_entity_poly.pdbx_strand_id
1 'polypeptide(L)'
;LDITTMEKKKHLPTKVALDAVSLSSRVQDDLESIVMDFVQHFKEKTGETNLCLAGGVALNSVLNGRLSRELGFEKVFIPPYPGDDGIAVGCCAYGLFGNKALDEKEGKE
;
A
#
# COMPACT_ATOMS: atom_id res chain seq x y z
N LEU A 1 24.82 -4.98 34.09
CA LEU A 1 23.56 -4.51 33.49
C LEU A 1 22.45 -5.25 34.21
N ASP A 2 21.82 -4.57 35.14
CA ASP A 2 20.88 -5.13 36.10
C ASP A 2 19.56 -5.47 35.38
N ILE A 3 19.22 -6.76 35.32
CA ILE A 3 18.06 -7.30 34.59
C ILE A 3 16.78 -7.18 35.43
N THR A 4 16.89 -6.62 36.64
CA THR A 4 15.87 -6.71 37.70
C THR A 4 14.84 -5.57 37.68
N THR A 5 14.93 -4.63 36.75
CA THR A 5 14.01 -3.48 36.64
C THR A 5 13.31 -3.42 35.29
N MET A 6 12.78 -4.55 34.80
CA MET A 6 11.74 -4.50 33.79
C MET A 6 10.44 -4.05 34.47
N GLU A 7 10.16 -2.75 34.42
CA GLU A 7 8.86 -2.21 34.79
C GLU A 7 7.75 -3.05 34.15
N LYS A 8 6.86 -3.63 34.96
CA LYS A 8 5.71 -4.38 34.47
C LYS A 8 4.89 -3.45 33.55
N LYS A 9 4.99 -3.64 32.23
CA LYS A 9 4.15 -2.95 31.24
C LYS A 9 2.68 -3.06 31.70
N LYS A 10 2.07 -1.92 31.99
CA LYS A 10 0.67 -1.85 32.41
C LYS A 10 -0.19 -2.27 31.21
N HIS A 11 -0.78 -3.45 31.28
CA HIS A 11 -1.65 -3.96 30.21
C HIS A 11 -2.97 -3.17 30.22
N LEU A 12 -3.52 -2.89 29.04
CA LEU A 12 -4.85 -2.31 28.95
C LEU A 12 -5.89 -3.26 29.55
N PRO A 13 -6.96 -2.75 30.18
CA PRO A 13 -8.09 -3.57 30.58
C PRO A 13 -8.66 -4.32 29.38
N THR A 14 -9.02 -5.60 29.55
CA THR A 14 -9.47 -6.49 28.46
C THR A 14 -10.58 -5.88 27.62
N LYS A 15 -11.56 -5.22 28.24
CA LYS A 15 -12.67 -4.57 27.54
C LYS A 15 -12.16 -3.51 26.55
N VAL A 16 -11.25 -2.63 26.99
CA VAL A 16 -10.70 -1.56 26.14
C VAL A 16 -9.89 -2.14 24.98
N ALA A 17 -9.15 -3.22 25.22
CA ALA A 17 -8.43 -3.90 24.15
C ALA A 17 -9.38 -4.51 23.11
N LEU A 18 -10.48 -5.14 23.54
CA LEU A 18 -11.49 -5.69 22.63
C LEU A 18 -12.24 -4.61 21.83
N ASP A 19 -12.56 -3.49 22.46
CA ASP A 19 -13.17 -2.34 21.78
C ASP A 19 -12.22 -1.78 20.70
N ALA A 20 -10.93 -1.64 21.01
CA ALA A 20 -9.91 -1.19 20.05
C ALA A 20 -9.76 -2.16 18.87
N VAL A 21 -9.70 -3.47 19.14
CA VAL A 21 -9.64 -4.51 18.09
C VAL A 21 -10.85 -4.42 17.17
N SER A 22 -12.04 -4.24 17.74
CA SER A 22 -13.28 -4.14 16.96
C SER A 22 -13.30 -2.91 16.06
N LEU A 23 -12.86 -1.76 16.59
CA LEU A 23 -12.73 -0.53 15.83
C LEU A 23 -11.68 -0.66 14.71
N SER A 24 -10.49 -1.19 15.02
CA SER A 24 -9.43 -1.39 14.03
C SER A 24 -9.84 -2.34 12.92
N SER A 25 -10.55 -3.43 13.24
CA SER A 25 -11.10 -4.36 12.24
C SER A 25 -12.05 -3.62 11.31
N ARG A 26 -12.97 -2.81 11.86
CA ARG A 26 -13.92 -2.07 11.04
C ARG A 26 -13.25 -1.07 10.10
N VAL A 27 -12.25 -0.34 10.60
CA VAL A 27 -11.48 0.62 9.79
C VAL A 27 -10.73 -0.09 8.67
N GLN A 28 -10.15 -1.27 8.94
CA GLN A 28 -9.50 -2.08 7.91
C GLN A 28 -10.51 -2.54 6.85
N ASP A 29 -11.68 -3.05 7.26
CA ASP A 29 -12.73 -3.53 6.35
C ASP A 29 -13.25 -2.40 5.44
N ASP A 30 -13.50 -1.21 6.03
CA ASP A 30 -13.96 -0.05 5.28
C ASP A 30 -12.87 0.45 4.30
N LEU A 31 -11.61 0.51 4.73
CA LEU A 31 -10.46 0.85 3.86
C LEU A 31 -10.36 -0.12 2.68
N GLU A 32 -10.39 -1.43 2.95
CA GLU A 32 -10.28 -2.45 1.91
C GLU A 32 -11.42 -2.35 0.93
N SER A 33 -12.66 -2.20 1.40
CA SER A 33 -13.84 -2.09 0.53
C SER A 33 -13.71 -0.91 -0.43
N ILE A 34 -13.37 0.28 0.08
CA ILE A 34 -13.23 1.49 -0.73
C ILE A 34 -12.09 1.37 -1.74
N VAL A 35 -10.93 0.84 -1.34
CA VAL A 35 -9.78 0.70 -2.25
C VAL A 35 -10.06 -0.36 -3.33
N MET A 36 -10.71 -1.47 -2.97
CA MET A 36 -11.09 -2.50 -3.93
C MET A 36 -12.00 -1.94 -5.02
N ASP A 37 -13.04 -1.20 -4.64
CA ASP A 37 -13.96 -0.55 -5.58
C ASP A 37 -13.24 0.47 -6.48
N PHE A 38 -12.35 1.28 -5.88
CA PHE A 38 -11.58 2.27 -6.62
C PHE A 38 -10.64 1.63 -7.65
N VAL A 39 -9.88 0.61 -7.25
CA VAL A 39 -8.94 -0.07 -8.14
C VAL A 39 -9.69 -0.83 -9.24
N GLN A 40 -10.80 -1.49 -8.92
CA GLN A 40 -11.65 -2.16 -9.92
C GLN A 40 -12.19 -1.17 -10.96
N HIS A 41 -12.69 -0.01 -10.51
CA HIS A 41 -13.16 1.04 -11.42
C HIS A 41 -12.07 1.48 -12.41
N PHE A 42 -10.85 1.74 -11.92
CA PHE A 42 -9.75 2.15 -12.79
C PHE A 42 -9.26 1.02 -13.70
N LYS A 43 -9.29 -0.24 -13.23
CA LYS A 43 -8.99 -1.39 -14.08
C LYS A 43 -9.93 -1.45 -15.28
N GLU A 44 -11.24 -1.36 -15.04
CA GLU A 44 -12.25 -1.37 -16.11
C GLU A 44 -12.10 -0.18 -17.05
N LYS A 45 -11.82 1.00 -16.49
CA LYS A 45 -11.69 2.24 -17.28
C LYS A 45 -10.44 2.29 -18.15
N THR A 46 -9.32 1.76 -17.66
CA THR A 46 -8.02 1.82 -18.35
C THR A 46 -7.74 0.58 -19.20
N GLY A 47 -8.35 -0.56 -18.86
CA GLY A 47 -8.05 -1.85 -19.49
C GLY A 47 -6.69 -2.44 -19.08
N GLU A 48 -5.97 -1.81 -18.14
CA GLU A 48 -4.65 -2.27 -17.72
C GLU A 48 -4.71 -3.59 -16.95
N THR A 49 -3.80 -4.51 -17.29
CA THR A 49 -3.72 -5.82 -16.65
C THR A 49 -2.66 -5.88 -15.55
N ASN A 50 -1.87 -4.81 -15.38
CA ASN A 50 -0.83 -4.68 -14.36
C ASN A 50 -1.21 -3.60 -13.33
N LEU A 51 -0.98 -3.88 -12.05
CA LEU A 51 -1.21 -2.95 -10.95
C LEU A 51 0.11 -2.55 -10.30
N CYS A 52 0.34 -1.24 -10.14
CA CYS A 52 1.41 -0.70 -9.32
C CYS A 52 0.79 0.07 -8.15
N LEU A 53 1.22 -0.23 -6.91
CA LEU A 53 0.76 0.46 -5.71
C LEU A 53 1.91 1.22 -5.07
N ALA A 54 1.69 2.51 -4.80
CA ALA A 54 2.59 3.37 -4.05
C ALA A 54 1.77 4.23 -3.07
N GLY A 55 2.45 4.94 -2.17
CA GLY A 55 1.91 5.62 -1.01
C GLY A 55 1.98 4.77 0.27
N GLY A 56 1.93 5.41 1.44
CA GLY A 56 2.05 4.72 2.73
C GLY A 56 0.98 3.65 2.99
N VAL A 57 -0.21 3.78 2.39
CA VAL A 57 -1.28 2.77 2.46
C VAL A 57 -0.86 1.45 1.78
N ALA A 58 0.01 1.50 0.77
CA ALA A 58 0.52 0.31 0.10
C ALA A 58 1.48 -0.52 0.97
N LEU A 59 1.81 -0.09 2.19
CA LEU A 59 2.44 -0.94 3.21
C LEU A 59 1.46 -1.95 3.84
N ASN A 60 0.15 -1.81 3.58
CA ASN A 60 -0.87 -2.71 4.12
C ASN A 60 -0.87 -4.05 3.37
N SER A 61 -0.12 -5.02 3.92
CA SER A 61 0.03 -6.34 3.32
C SER A 61 -1.28 -7.12 3.14
N VAL A 62 -2.26 -6.91 4.02
CA VAL A 62 -3.57 -7.58 3.94
C VAL A 62 -4.33 -7.08 2.72
N LEU A 63 -4.44 -5.75 2.58
CA LEU A 63 -5.04 -5.09 1.42
C LEU A 63 -4.35 -5.51 0.11
N ASN A 64 -3.00 -5.47 0.08
CA ASN A 64 -2.23 -5.85 -1.10
C ASN A 64 -2.51 -7.29 -1.53
N GLY A 65 -2.59 -8.20 -0.55
CA GLY A 65 -2.92 -9.60 -0.80
C GLY A 65 -4.32 -9.78 -1.37
N ARG A 66 -5.31 -9.01 -0.87
CA ARG A 66 -6.68 -9.02 -1.41
C ARG A 66 -6.71 -8.51 -2.85
N LEU A 67 -6.14 -7.34 -3.12
CA LEU A 67 -6.07 -6.76 -4.47
C LEU A 67 -5.46 -7.74 -5.49
N SER A 68 -4.35 -8.39 -5.11
CA SER A 68 -3.65 -9.34 -5.98
C SER A 68 -4.45 -10.61 -6.26
N ARG A 69 -5.24 -11.10 -5.31
CA ARG A 69 -5.99 -12.37 -5.48
C ARG A 69 -7.38 -12.17 -6.08
N GLU A 70 -8.04 -11.06 -5.73
CA GLU A 70 -9.47 -10.87 -6.00
C GLU A 70 -9.71 -10.09 -7.29
N LEU A 71 -8.85 -9.12 -7.65
CA LEU A 71 -9.09 -8.27 -8.83
C LEU A 71 -8.49 -8.83 -10.12
N GLY A 72 -7.75 -9.93 -10.09
CA GLY A 72 -7.27 -10.64 -11.28
C GLY A 72 -6.28 -9.84 -12.15
N PHE A 73 -5.38 -9.07 -11.54
CA PHE A 73 -4.25 -8.49 -12.27
C PHE A 73 -3.21 -9.58 -12.60
N GLU A 74 -2.56 -9.48 -13.75
CA GLU A 74 -1.49 -10.40 -14.15
C GLU A 74 -0.24 -10.20 -13.30
N LYS A 75 0.08 -8.94 -12.98
CA LYS A 75 1.21 -8.56 -12.14
C LYS A 75 0.78 -7.45 -11.17
N VAL A 76 1.24 -7.59 -9.94
CA VAL A 76 1.14 -6.55 -8.92
C VAL A 76 2.55 -6.20 -8.47
N PHE A 77 2.90 -4.92 -8.54
CA PHE A 77 4.17 -4.40 -8.08
C PHE A 77 3.99 -3.37 -6.99
N ILE A 78 4.79 -3.50 -5.94
CA ILE A 78 4.86 -2.56 -4.82
C ILE A 78 6.35 -2.32 -4.58
N PRO A 79 6.84 -1.07 -4.69
CA PRO A 79 8.24 -0.79 -4.43
C PRO A 79 8.56 -1.04 -2.94
N PRO A 80 9.84 -1.33 -2.59
CA PRO A 80 10.22 -1.62 -1.19
C PRO A 80 9.91 -0.48 -0.21
N TYR A 81 9.95 0.76 -0.70
CA TYR A 81 9.67 2.00 0.01
C TYR A 81 8.46 2.67 -0.65
N PRO A 82 7.24 2.14 -0.50
CA PRO A 82 6.09 2.73 -1.18
C PRO A 82 5.64 4.03 -0.53
N GLY A 83 6.03 4.32 0.71
CA GLY A 83 5.68 5.55 1.42
C GLY A 83 6.50 6.76 0.99
N ASP A 84 6.42 7.81 1.81
CA ASP A 84 7.12 9.08 1.58
C ASP A 84 8.65 8.91 1.58
N ASP A 85 9.14 7.88 2.27
CA ASP A 85 10.53 7.43 2.27
C ASP A 85 11.03 7.04 0.86
N GLY A 86 10.12 6.65 -0.03
CA GLY A 86 10.42 6.30 -1.42
C GLY A 86 10.47 7.45 -2.41
N ILE A 87 10.02 8.65 -2.03
CA ILE A 87 9.86 9.77 -2.96
C ILE A 87 11.18 10.12 -3.65
N ALA A 88 12.29 10.18 -2.89
CA ALA A 88 13.61 10.48 -3.46
C ALA A 88 14.02 9.49 -4.55
N VAL A 89 13.72 8.20 -4.36
CA VAL A 89 14.00 7.18 -5.37
C VAL A 89 13.06 7.30 -6.56
N GLY A 90 11.78 7.59 -6.32
CA GLY A 90 10.81 7.90 -7.39
C GLY A 90 11.26 9.06 -8.26
N CYS A 91 11.72 10.17 -7.66
CA CYS A 91 12.26 11.32 -8.37
C CYS A 91 13.52 10.98 -9.18
N CYS A 92 14.44 10.20 -8.60
CA CYS A 92 15.64 9.76 -9.30
C CYS A 92 15.30 8.86 -10.50
N ALA A 93 14.41 7.88 -10.30
CA ALA A 93 13.94 7.01 -11.38
C ALA A 93 13.24 7.81 -12.48
N TYR A 94 12.42 8.80 -12.12
CA TYR A 94 11.80 9.69 -13.09
C TYR A 94 12.83 10.51 -13.87
N GLY A 95 13.86 11.07 -13.21
CA GLY A 95 14.93 11.79 -13.91
C GLY A 95 15.74 10.92 -14.87
N LEU A 96 15.98 9.66 -14.52
CA LEU A 96 16.75 8.71 -15.34
C LEU A 96 15.95 8.09 -16.49
N PHE A 97 14.68 7.77 -16.26
CA PHE A 97 13.87 6.96 -17.18
C PHE A 97 12.65 7.69 -17.73
N GLY A 98 12.19 8.76 -17.07
CA GLY A 98 10.97 9.48 -17.43
C GLY A 98 11.01 10.09 -18.83
N ASN A 99 12.20 10.51 -19.29
CA ASN A 99 12.35 11.07 -20.64
C ASN A 99 12.09 10.04 -21.74
N LYS A 100 12.55 8.78 -21.60
CA LYS A 100 12.31 7.75 -22.63
C LYS A 100 10.83 7.47 -22.86
N ALA A 101 10.03 7.41 -21.80
CA ALA A 101 8.60 7.17 -21.91
C ALA A 101 7.80 8.37 -22.45
N LEU A 102 8.33 9.59 -22.29
CA LEU A 102 7.76 10.81 -22.88
C LEU A 102 8.17 10.97 -24.34
N ASP A 103 9.43 10.68 -24.67
CA ASP A 103 9.97 10.74 -26.03
C ASP A 103 9.29 9.70 -26.94
N GLU A 104 9.02 8.48 -26.44
CA GLU A 104 8.23 7.46 -27.16
C GLU A 104 6.77 7.87 -27.40
N LYS A 105 6.16 8.64 -26.48
CA LYS A 105 4.80 9.18 -26.66
C LYS A 105 4.76 10.41 -27.56
N GLU A 106 5.85 11.16 -27.66
CA GLU A 106 5.99 12.33 -28.56
C GLU A 106 6.56 11.99 -29.94
N GLY A 107 6.94 10.74 -30.19
CA GLY A 107 7.47 10.28 -31.48
C GLY A 107 8.86 10.84 -31.81
N LYS A 108 9.66 11.15 -30.79
CA LYS A 108 11.06 11.60 -30.96
C LYS A 108 11.99 10.42 -30.66
N GLU A 109 12.54 9.82 -31.72
CA GLU A 109 13.67 8.88 -31.62
C GLU A 109 14.98 9.61 -31.28
#